data_AF-A0A559MG92-F1
#
_entry.id   AF-A0A559MG92-F1
#
_cell.length_a   1.000
_cell.length_b   1.000
_cell.length_c   1.000
_cell.angle_alpha   90.00
_cell.angle_beta   90.00
_cell.angle_gamma   90.00
#
_symmetry.space_group_name_H-M   'P 1'
#
loop_
_entity.id
_entity.type
_entity.pdbx_description
1 polymer ?
#
loop_
_entity_poly.entity_id
_entity_poly.type
_entity_poly.pdbx_seq_one_letter_code
_entity_poly.pdbx_strand_id
1 'polypeptide(L)'
;MKLIDWENAGKDGVNTYMETLTKETRTLHRVLSNYLPAMTVQGIMEPVFKSYKEQLGKSLGDVSLGSEAAQSRMLRDAEHFKARIGGLDGAGDTGDFVVNLVKEKNVPKTVPKTKVPSPPPVKEEPATNGNEHTPETSENGKEIEKASEEKGNEKAPG
;
A
#
# COMPACT_ATOMS: atom_id res chain seq x y z
N MET A 1 -17.24 -9.29 10.60
CA MET A 1 -16.47 -8.82 9.41
C MET A 1 -16.33 -9.97 8.44
N LYS A 2 -16.46 -9.71 7.13
CA LYS A 2 -16.10 -10.70 6.10
C LYS A 2 -14.59 -10.93 6.18
N LEU A 3 -14.15 -12.15 5.88
CA LEU A 3 -12.72 -12.48 5.78
C LEU A 3 -12.14 -11.69 4.60
N ILE A 4 -11.20 -10.79 4.88
CA ILE A 4 -10.49 -10.04 3.84
C ILE A 4 -9.29 -10.90 3.44
N ASP A 5 -9.18 -11.16 2.15
CA ASP A 5 -7.97 -11.74 1.57
C ASP A 5 -6.91 -10.65 1.41
N TRP A 6 -5.95 -10.65 2.33
CA TRP A 6 -4.84 -9.70 2.36
C TRP A 6 -3.72 -10.07 1.38
N GLU A 7 -3.62 -11.33 0.96
CA GLU A 7 -2.54 -11.85 0.14
C GLU A 7 -2.79 -11.64 -1.35
N ASN A 8 -4.05 -11.74 -1.79
CA ASN A 8 -4.37 -11.49 -3.19
C ASN A 8 -4.31 -9.99 -3.51
N ALA A 9 -3.84 -9.63 -4.70
CA ALA A 9 -3.79 -8.25 -5.16
C ALA A 9 -5.22 -7.69 -5.32
N GLY A 10 -5.74 -7.09 -4.25
CA GLY A 10 -6.95 -6.27 -4.30
C GLY A 10 -6.67 -4.94 -5.03
N LYS A 11 -7.73 -4.18 -5.31
CA LYS A 11 -7.60 -2.82 -5.86
C LYS A 11 -6.58 -2.00 -5.07
N ASP A 12 -5.76 -1.24 -5.76
CA ASP A 12 -4.86 -0.27 -5.14
C ASP A 12 -5.69 0.77 -4.37
N GLY A 13 -5.52 0.82 -3.05
CA GLY A 13 -6.22 1.76 -2.19
C GLY A 13 -6.58 1.19 -0.82
N VAL A 14 -7.43 1.93 -0.12
CA VAL A 14 -8.03 1.53 1.15
C VAL A 14 -9.20 0.58 0.86
N ASN A 15 -9.36 -0.46 1.67
CA ASN A 15 -10.48 -1.37 1.47
C ASN A 15 -11.81 -0.66 1.78
N THR A 16 -12.85 -0.94 0.99
CA THR A 16 -14.16 -0.28 1.07
C THR A 16 -14.79 -0.35 2.47
N TYR A 17 -14.54 -1.42 3.24
CA TYR A 17 -15.08 -1.50 4.61
C TYR A 17 -14.54 -0.37 5.50
N MET A 18 -13.27 0.00 5.33
CA MET A 18 -12.62 1.02 6.15
C MET A 18 -13.05 2.43 5.72
N GLU A 19 -13.24 2.64 4.43
CA GLU A 19 -13.83 3.87 3.90
C GLU A 19 -15.25 4.08 4.44
N THR A 20 -16.09 3.03 4.37
CA THR A 20 -17.46 3.06 4.88
C THR A 20 -17.49 3.31 6.37
N LEU A 21 -16.70 2.53 7.15
CA LEU A 21 -16.61 2.69 8.60
C LEU A 21 -16.28 4.13 8.98
N THR A 22 -15.17 4.67 8.46
CA THR A 22 -14.76 6.04 8.81
C THR A 22 -15.74 7.10 8.33
N LYS A 23 -16.37 6.92 7.17
CA LYS A 23 -17.39 7.86 6.65
C LYS A 23 -18.64 7.88 7.53
N GLU A 24 -19.14 6.72 7.92
CA GLU A 24 -20.31 6.59 8.79
C GLU A 24 -20.00 7.12 10.20
N THR A 25 -18.84 6.80 10.78
CA THR A 25 -18.40 7.34 12.07
C THR A 25 -18.31 8.86 12.05
N ARG A 26 -17.73 9.45 11.00
CA ARG A 26 -17.67 10.93 10.87
C ARG A 26 -19.04 11.55 10.71
N THR A 27 -19.95 10.88 9.99
CA THR A 27 -21.32 11.35 9.82
C THR A 27 -22.05 11.33 11.16
N LEU A 28 -21.94 10.22 11.92
CA LEU A 28 -22.48 10.10 13.27
C LEU A 28 -21.96 11.21 14.17
N HIS A 29 -20.64 11.37 14.29
CA HIS A 29 -20.03 12.42 15.12
C HIS A 29 -20.53 13.82 14.73
N ARG A 30 -20.57 14.14 13.43
CA ARG A 30 -21.07 15.43 12.93
C ARG A 30 -22.54 15.64 13.32
N VAL A 31 -23.39 14.64 13.12
CA VAL A 31 -24.80 14.73 13.46
C VAL A 31 -24.97 14.95 14.96
N LEU A 32 -24.27 14.18 15.81
CA LEU A 32 -24.34 14.37 17.26
C LEU A 32 -23.85 15.77 17.68
N SER A 33 -22.74 16.24 17.12
CA SER A 33 -22.16 17.56 17.42
C SER A 33 -23.07 18.73 17.03
N ASN A 34 -23.98 18.54 16.07
CA ASN A 34 -24.92 19.58 15.67
C ASN A 34 -26.07 19.78 16.67
N TYR A 35 -26.35 18.78 17.52
CA TYR A 35 -27.54 18.79 18.39
C TYR A 35 -27.20 18.63 19.87
N LEU A 36 -25.98 18.22 20.21
CA LEU A 36 -25.58 17.91 21.57
C LEU A 36 -24.29 18.66 21.98
N PRO A 37 -24.13 19.02 23.27
CA PRO A 37 -22.89 19.58 23.79
C PRO A 37 -21.71 18.62 23.65
N ALA A 38 -20.50 19.16 23.50
CA ALA A 38 -19.28 18.39 23.28
C ALA A 38 -19.06 17.27 24.32
N MET A 39 -19.26 17.55 25.62
CA MET A 39 -19.11 16.55 26.68
C MET A 39 -20.09 15.37 26.53
N THR A 40 -21.31 15.63 26.05
CA THR A 40 -22.29 14.57 25.78
C THR A 40 -21.91 13.76 24.55
N VAL A 41 -21.44 14.41 23.48
CA VAL A 41 -20.93 13.73 22.29
C VAL A 41 -19.77 12.82 22.65
N GLN A 42 -18.79 13.31 23.41
CA GLN A 42 -17.65 12.53 23.87
C GLN A 42 -18.09 11.30 24.67
N GLY A 43 -19.00 11.45 25.65
CA GLY A 43 -19.51 10.33 26.43
C GLY A 43 -20.25 9.26 25.61
N ILE A 44 -20.85 9.64 24.48
CA ILE A 44 -21.48 8.70 23.53
C ILE A 44 -20.44 8.06 22.61
N MET A 45 -19.45 8.84 22.14
CA MET A 45 -18.47 8.38 21.15
C MET A 45 -17.35 7.52 21.77
N GLU A 46 -16.93 7.77 23.00
CA GLU A 46 -15.93 6.96 23.72
C GLU A 46 -16.23 5.44 23.69
N PRO A 47 -17.42 4.95 24.07
CA PRO A 47 -17.73 3.52 24.00
C PRO A 47 -17.77 2.99 22.56
N VAL A 48 -18.12 3.82 21.57
CA VAL A 48 -18.08 3.45 20.14
C VAL A 48 -16.64 3.20 19.72
N PHE A 49 -15.72 4.12 20.03
CA PHE A 49 -14.31 3.97 19.70
C PHE A 49 -13.65 2.83 20.46
N LYS A 50 -14.00 2.62 21.73
CA LYS A 50 -13.58 1.43 22.49
C LYS A 50 -13.99 0.14 21.78
N SER A 51 -15.23 0.06 21.30
CA SER A 51 -15.69 -1.10 20.55
C SER A 51 -14.92 -1.31 19.24
N TYR A 52 -14.59 -0.24 18.52
CA TYR A 52 -13.72 -0.35 17.34
C TYR A 52 -12.32 -0.85 17.69
N LYS A 53 -11.73 -0.35 18.79
CA LYS A 53 -10.43 -0.79 19.28
C LYS A 53 -10.42 -2.31 19.53
N GLU A 54 -11.45 -2.82 20.20
CA GLU A 54 -11.61 -4.25 20.49
C GLU A 54 -11.84 -5.08 19.22
N GLN A 55 -12.76 -4.65 18.35
CA GLN A 55 -13.13 -5.40 17.15
C GLN A 55 -12.03 -5.40 16.09
N LEU A 56 -11.44 -4.23 15.80
CA LEU A 56 -10.29 -4.12 14.88
C LEU A 56 -9.05 -4.77 15.50
N GLY A 57 -8.83 -4.59 16.79
CA GLY A 57 -7.73 -5.23 17.52
C GLY A 57 -7.77 -6.75 17.37
N LYS A 58 -8.94 -7.35 17.63
CA LYS A 58 -9.15 -8.79 17.45
C LYS A 58 -9.02 -9.21 15.99
N SER A 59 -9.81 -8.59 15.10
CA SER A 59 -9.88 -9.03 13.69
C SER A 59 -8.59 -8.84 12.92
N LEU A 60 -7.82 -7.79 13.17
CA LEU A 60 -6.52 -7.57 12.54
C LEU A 60 -5.41 -8.35 13.24
N GLY A 61 -5.52 -8.55 14.56
CA GLY A 61 -4.62 -9.40 15.35
C GLY A 61 -4.63 -10.86 14.89
N ASP A 62 -5.83 -11.42 14.69
CA ASP A 62 -6.05 -12.82 14.33
C ASP A 62 -5.57 -13.18 12.89
N VAL A 63 -5.34 -12.19 12.02
CA VAL A 63 -4.87 -12.43 10.65
C VAL A 63 -3.39 -12.83 10.65
N SER A 64 -3.04 -13.98 10.09
CA SER A 64 -1.65 -14.32 9.78
C SER A 64 -1.29 -13.77 8.39
N LEU A 65 -0.20 -13.01 8.29
CA LEU A 65 0.26 -12.41 7.03
C LEU A 65 1.43 -13.21 6.47
N GLY A 66 1.33 -13.60 5.20
CA GLY A 66 2.36 -14.33 4.46
C GLY A 66 3.29 -13.45 3.65
N SER A 67 2.94 -12.18 3.41
CA SER A 67 3.73 -11.25 2.59
C SER A 67 3.78 -9.81 3.12
N GLU A 68 4.86 -9.09 2.79
CA GLU A 68 5.02 -7.67 3.15
C GLU A 68 4.01 -6.78 2.41
N ALA A 69 3.56 -7.22 1.22
CA ALA A 69 2.50 -6.58 0.47
C ALA A 69 1.17 -6.62 1.23
N ALA A 70 0.85 -7.77 1.83
CA ALA A 70 -0.35 -7.94 2.67
C ALA A 70 -0.30 -7.05 3.92
N GLN A 71 0.86 -6.98 4.60
CA GLN A 71 1.05 -6.05 5.73
C GLN A 71 0.89 -4.60 5.30
N SER A 72 1.48 -4.21 4.16
CA SER A 72 1.38 -2.85 3.64
C SER A 72 -0.06 -2.48 3.28
N ARG A 73 -0.86 -3.43 2.78
CA ARG A 73 -2.31 -3.24 2.54
C ARG A 73 -3.06 -3.03 3.85
N MET A 74 -2.82 -3.87 4.85
CA MET A 74 -3.44 -3.71 6.17
C MET A 74 -3.05 -2.40 6.85
N LEU A 75 -1.79 -1.98 6.68
CA LEU A 75 -1.29 -0.74 7.23
C LEU A 75 -1.94 0.48 6.57
N ARG A 76 -2.18 0.45 5.25
CA ARG A 76 -2.93 1.51 4.56
C ARG A 76 -4.32 1.71 5.17
N ASP A 77 -5.05 0.63 5.46
CA ASP A 77 -6.35 0.73 6.11
C ASP A 77 -6.25 1.30 7.53
N ALA A 78 -5.26 0.85 8.31
CA ALA A 78 -5.04 1.35 9.66
C ALA A 78 -4.69 2.85 9.69
N GLU A 79 -3.81 3.30 8.81
CA GLU A 79 -3.44 4.72 8.70
C GLU A 79 -4.62 5.56 8.18
N HIS A 80 -5.44 5.04 7.25
CA HIS A 80 -6.67 5.70 6.84
C HIS A 80 -7.64 5.85 8.02
N PHE A 81 -7.85 4.79 8.79
CA PHE A 81 -8.67 4.82 9.99
C PHE A 81 -8.21 5.91 10.96
N LYS A 82 -6.93 5.87 11.35
CA LYS A 82 -6.31 6.87 12.23
C LYS A 82 -6.51 8.29 11.71
N ALA A 83 -6.20 8.54 10.44
CA ALA A 83 -6.30 9.87 9.85
C ALA A 83 -7.73 10.42 9.84
N ARG A 84 -8.74 9.55 9.75
CA ARG A 84 -10.15 9.96 9.62
C ARG A 84 -10.86 10.09 10.95
N ILE A 85 -10.46 9.32 11.96
CA ILE A 85 -11.14 9.29 13.26
C ILE A 85 -10.31 9.86 14.42
N GLY A 86 -8.99 9.95 14.31
CA GLY A 86 -8.12 10.36 15.42
C GLY A 86 -8.33 11.79 15.91
N GLY A 87 -8.91 12.66 15.07
CA GLY A 87 -9.28 14.04 15.45
C GLY A 87 -10.71 14.20 15.95
N LEU A 88 -11.45 13.10 16.18
CA LEU A 88 -12.82 13.15 16.70
C LEU A 88 -12.82 13.07 18.23
N ASP A 89 -13.76 13.77 18.86
CA ASP A 89 -13.88 13.76 20.31
C ASP A 89 -14.27 12.36 20.80
N GLY A 90 -13.56 11.88 21.83
CA GLY A 90 -13.71 10.52 22.36
C GLY A 90 -12.89 9.44 21.62
N ALA A 91 -12.19 9.76 20.52
CA ALA A 91 -11.38 8.78 19.79
C ALA A 91 -10.16 8.29 20.59
N GLY A 92 -9.57 9.16 21.41
CA GLY A 92 -8.39 8.83 22.22
C GLY A 92 -7.25 8.27 21.38
N ASP A 93 -6.67 7.16 21.83
CA ASP A 93 -5.56 6.45 21.17
C ASP A 93 -6.02 5.37 20.18
N THR A 94 -7.32 5.28 19.87
CA THR A 94 -7.89 4.16 19.10
C THR A 94 -7.26 4.01 17.72
N GLY A 95 -7.00 5.13 17.03
CA GLY A 95 -6.33 5.12 15.71
C GLY A 95 -4.89 4.64 15.79
N ASP A 96 -4.12 5.17 16.76
CA ASP A 96 -2.73 4.80 16.98
C ASP A 96 -2.57 3.34 17.37
N PHE A 97 -3.45 2.84 18.23
CA PHE A 97 -3.47 1.44 18.63
C PHE A 97 -3.60 0.51 17.43
N VAL A 98 -4.56 0.78 16.53
CA VAL A 98 -4.79 -0.05 15.34
C VAL A 98 -3.57 -0.01 14.39
N VAL A 99 -2.95 1.16 14.23
CA VAL A 99 -1.72 1.31 13.43
C VAL A 99 -0.55 0.53 14.03
N ASN A 100 -0.31 0.67 15.34
CA ASN A 100 0.79 0.00 16.02
C ASN A 100 0.63 -1.52 15.98
N LEU A 101 -0.59 -2.01 16.20
CA LEU A 101 -0.91 -3.44 16.09
C LEU A 101 -0.51 -4.03 14.74
N VAL A 102 -0.76 -3.32 13.63
CA VAL A 102 -0.41 -3.80 12.28
C VAL A 102 1.10 -3.74 12.03
N LYS A 103 1.79 -2.72 12.56
CA LYS A 103 3.25 -2.58 12.47
C LYS A 103 3.98 -3.68 13.25
N GLU A 104 3.41 -4.12 14.37
CA GLU A 104 3.97 -5.18 15.20
C GLU A 104 3.82 -6.60 14.59
N LYS A 105 3.00 -6.76 13.55
CA LYS A 105 2.84 -8.06 12.89
C LYS A 105 4.16 -8.50 12.25
N ASN A 106 4.64 -9.66 12.66
CA ASN A 106 5.81 -10.29 12.07
C ASN A 106 5.40 -10.97 10.76
N VAL A 107 5.90 -10.46 9.64
CA VAL A 107 5.75 -11.11 8.34
C VAL A 107 7.00 -11.96 8.11
N PRO A 108 6.85 -13.23 7.69
CA PRO A 108 7.99 -14.01 7.23
C PRO A 108 8.69 -13.22 6.10
N LYS A 109 9.93 -12.77 6.35
CA LYS A 109 10.81 -12.21 5.31
C LYS A 109 11.05 -13.31 4.28
N THR A 110 10.17 -13.41 3.30
CA THR A 110 10.41 -14.22 2.14
C THR A 110 11.44 -13.47 1.31
N VAL A 111 12.68 -13.94 1.37
CA VAL A 111 13.65 -13.69 0.31
C VAL A 111 12.91 -13.89 -1.03
N PRO A 112 13.00 -12.95 -1.99
CA PRO A 112 12.34 -13.11 -3.26
C PRO A 112 12.78 -14.46 -3.82
N LYS A 113 11.83 -15.37 -4.03
CA LYS A 113 12.12 -16.60 -4.78
C LYS A 113 12.53 -16.15 -6.18
N THR A 114 13.84 -16.16 -6.39
CA THR A 114 14.48 -16.03 -7.68
C THR A 114 13.72 -16.92 -8.65
N LYS A 115 13.35 -16.31 -9.78
CA LYS A 115 12.77 -16.98 -10.93
C LYS A 115 13.47 -18.31 -11.18
N VAL A 116 12.65 -19.35 -11.37
CA VAL A 116 12.84 -20.60 -12.12
C VAL A 116 14.25 -20.93 -12.65
N PRO A 117 14.68 -22.21 -12.56
CA PRO A 117 16.06 -22.65 -12.71
C PRO A 117 16.56 -22.49 -14.14
N SER A 118 17.73 -21.87 -14.30
CA SER A 118 18.53 -22.02 -15.52
C SER A 118 18.86 -23.50 -15.72
N PRO A 119 18.63 -24.09 -16.91
CA PRO A 119 19.29 -25.35 -17.25
C PRO A 119 20.81 -25.12 -17.31
N PRO A 120 21.63 -26.10 -16.88
CA PRO A 120 23.09 -25.97 -16.91
C PRO A 120 23.58 -25.93 -18.37
N PRO A 121 24.50 -25.01 -18.75
CA PRO A 121 25.22 -25.15 -20.00
C PRO A 121 26.14 -26.37 -19.89
N VAL A 122 25.99 -27.27 -20.85
CA VAL A 122 26.82 -28.47 -21.05
C VAL A 122 28.29 -28.07 -21.11
N LYS A 123 29.09 -28.82 -20.37
CA LYS A 123 30.54 -28.75 -20.31
C LYS A 123 31.09 -29.37 -21.60
N GLU A 124 31.56 -28.56 -22.54
CA GLU A 124 32.41 -29.01 -23.65
C GLU A 124 33.89 -28.95 -23.23
N GLU A 125 34.60 -30.08 -23.40
CA GLU A 125 36.06 -30.19 -23.32
C GLU A 125 36.63 -30.44 -24.74
N PRO A 126 37.93 -30.17 -24.96
CA PRO A 126 38.42 -29.46 -26.14
C PRO A 126 39.16 -30.34 -27.18
N ALA A 127 39.24 -29.87 -28.44
CA ALA A 127 40.34 -30.22 -29.35
C ALA A 127 40.48 -29.25 -30.55
N THR A 128 41.48 -28.38 -30.44
CA THR A 128 42.57 -28.06 -31.39
C THR A 128 42.33 -27.63 -32.86
N ASN A 129 43.14 -26.61 -33.21
CA ASN A 129 43.71 -26.25 -34.52
C ASN A 129 42.78 -25.56 -35.53
N GLY A 130 43.07 -24.40 -36.12
CA GLY A 130 44.23 -23.53 -36.14
C GLY A 130 44.07 -22.61 -37.35
N ASN A 131 44.55 -21.36 -37.25
CA ASN A 131 45.16 -20.52 -38.29
C ASN A 131 44.73 -19.04 -38.21
N GLU A 132 45.75 -18.20 -38.30
CA GLU A 132 45.78 -16.73 -38.22
C GLU A 132 44.94 -16.02 -39.29
N HIS A 133 44.33 -14.89 -38.95
CA HIS A 133 44.62 -13.55 -39.52
C HIS A 133 43.80 -12.45 -38.80
N THR A 134 44.47 -11.39 -38.33
CA THR A 134 43.92 -10.02 -38.10
C THR A 134 44.29 -9.15 -39.31
N PRO A 135 43.83 -7.89 -39.48
CA PRO A 135 42.95 -7.02 -38.69
C PRO A 135 41.80 -6.41 -39.55
N GLU A 136 40.88 -5.63 -38.99
CA GLU A 136 40.64 -4.19 -39.27
C GLU A 136 39.11 -3.96 -39.17
N THR A 137 38.48 -2.81 -38.90
CA THR A 137 38.78 -1.48 -38.36
C THR A 137 37.39 -0.76 -38.26
N SER A 138 37.20 0.09 -37.24
CA SER A 138 36.28 1.26 -37.14
C SER A 138 34.76 1.10 -37.32
N GLU A 139 33.98 1.49 -36.30
CA GLU A 139 33.25 2.79 -36.15
C GLU A 139 31.78 2.66 -36.58
N ASN A 140 30.81 2.84 -35.66
CA ASN A 140 30.25 4.10 -35.13
C ASN A 140 29.13 4.69 -36.03
N GLY A 141 28.08 5.18 -35.37
CA GLY A 141 26.87 5.80 -35.94
C GLY A 141 25.64 4.99 -35.57
N LYS A 142 24.83 5.31 -34.56
CA LYS A 142 24.17 6.58 -34.17
C LYS A 142 23.37 7.18 -35.32
N GLU A 143 22.09 6.81 -35.38
CA GLU A 143 21.07 7.60 -36.07
C GLU A 143 19.96 7.99 -35.07
N ILE A 144 19.88 9.30 -34.90
CA ILE A 144 18.79 10.09 -34.36
C ILE A 144 17.93 10.46 -35.56
N GLU A 145 16.60 10.55 -35.42
CA GLU A 145 15.72 11.62 -35.90
C GLU A 145 14.26 11.12 -35.89
N LYS A 146 13.20 11.92 -35.76
CA LYS A 146 12.97 13.29 -35.26
C LYS A 146 11.47 13.58 -35.40
N ALA A 147 10.98 14.31 -34.40
CA ALA A 147 9.88 15.28 -34.32
C ALA A 147 8.88 15.49 -35.47
N SER A 148 7.65 15.87 -35.07
CA SER A 148 6.96 17.14 -35.40
C SER A 148 5.75 17.26 -34.44
N GLU A 149 5.62 18.23 -33.51
CA GLU A 149 5.36 19.69 -33.63
C GLU A 149 4.03 19.98 -34.36
N GLU A 150 3.04 20.64 -33.75
CA GLU A 150 2.82 22.10 -33.76
C GLU A 150 1.64 22.44 -32.81
N LYS A 151 1.78 23.25 -31.74
CA LYS A 151 1.75 24.73 -31.59
C LYS A 151 0.35 25.37 -31.64
N GLY A 152 0.05 26.20 -30.63
CA GLY A 152 -1.14 27.05 -30.55
C GLY A 152 -1.17 27.89 -29.27
N ASN A 153 -0.63 29.11 -29.38
CA ASN A 153 -0.60 30.24 -28.44
C ASN A 153 -2.04 30.65 -28.02
N GLU A 154 -2.36 31.30 -26.89
CA GLU A 154 -2.03 32.71 -26.60
C GLU A 154 -2.56 33.16 -25.21
N LYS A 155 -1.90 34.18 -24.67
CA LYS A 155 -2.05 34.88 -23.38
C LYS A 155 -2.95 36.12 -23.59
N ALA A 156 -3.83 36.53 -22.67
CA ALA A 156 -3.56 37.58 -21.67
C ALA A 156 -4.83 38.01 -20.90
N PRO A 157 -4.69 38.67 -19.73
CA PRO A 157 -5.78 39.15 -18.89
C PRO A 157 -6.18 40.60 -19.18
N GLY A 158 -7.41 40.97 -18.78
CA GLY A 158 -7.94 42.33 -18.76
C GLY A 158 -9.16 42.40 -17.84
#